data_AF-A0A5C3KCS6-F1
#
_entry.id   AF-A0A5C3KCS6-F1
#
_cell.length_a   1.000
_cell.length_b   1.000
_cell.length_c   1.000
_cell.angle_alpha   90.00
_cell.angle_beta   90.00
_cell.angle_gamma   90.00
#
_symmetry.space_group_name_H-M   'P 1'
#
loop_
_entity.id
_entity.type
_entity.pdbx_description
1 polymer ?
#
loop_
_entity_poly.entity_id
_entity_poly.type
_entity_poly.pdbx_seq_one_letter_code
_entity_poly.pdbx_strand_id
1 'polypeptide(L)' 'SYARLRELANEICSARLGKHFPKTGVGKEWPYRLVEKHSERLHRFKARSLDDVR' A
#
# COMPACT_ATOMS: atom_id res chain seq x y z
N SER A 1 4.05 6.84 -3.64
CA SER A 1 3.95 7.72 -2.45
C SER A 1 2.94 7.16 -1.46
N TYR A 2 3.17 7.32 -0.15
CA TYR A 2 2.29 6.81 0.92
C TYR A 2 0.83 7.26 0.82
N ALA A 3 0.58 8.44 0.24
CA ALA A 3 -0.77 8.95 -0.03
C ALA A 3 -1.58 8.00 -0.94
N ARG A 4 -1.02 7.63 -2.10
CA ARG A 4 -1.66 6.69 -3.04
C ARG A 4 -1.93 5.33 -2.42
N LEU A 5 -1.01 4.85 -1.59
CA LEU A 5 -1.14 3.56 -0.92
C LEU A 5 -2.30 3.57 0.09
N ARG A 6 -2.49 4.70 0.78
CA ARG A 6 -3.64 4.92 1.67
C ARG A 6 -4.96 5.02 0.89
N GLU A 7 -5.00 5.70 -0.24
CA GLU A 7 -6.20 5.81 -1.08
C GLU A 7 -6.66 4.43 -1.56
N LEU A 8 -5.74 3.64 -2.14
CA LEU A 8 -6.04 2.29 -2.61
C LEU A 8 -6.52 1.37 -1.47
N ALA A 9 -5.89 1.47 -0.30
CA ALA A 9 -6.31 0.69 0.86
C ALA A 9 -7.72 1.09 1.32
N ASN A 10 -8.05 2.39 1.32
CA ASN A 10 -9.40 2.85 1.63
C ASN A 10 -10.43 2.33 0.63
N GLU A 11 -10.13 2.38 -0.68
CA GLU A 11 -11.05 1.87 -1.71
C GLU A 11 -11.32 0.37 -1.54
N ILE A 12 -10.25 -0.43 -1.38
CA ILE A 12 -10.37 -1.88 -1.20
C ILE A 12 -11.11 -2.22 0.09
N CYS A 13 -10.74 -1.60 1.21
CA CYS A 13 -11.38 -1.86 2.49
C CYS A 13 -12.84 -1.39 2.50
N SER A 14 -13.14 -0.25 1.89
CA SER A 14 -14.51 0.25 1.72
C SER A 14 -15.35 -0.72 0.88
N ALA A 15 -14.82 -1.21 -0.24
CA ALA A 15 -15.51 -2.19 -1.08
C ALA A 15 -15.76 -3.52 -0.36
N ARG A 16 -14.82 -3.96 0.50
CA ARG A 16 -14.92 -5.26 1.21
C ARG A 16 -15.76 -5.21 2.47
N LEU A 17 -15.66 -4.14 3.25
CA LEU A 17 -16.32 -4.00 4.56
C LEU A 17 -17.60 -3.15 4.48
N GLY A 18 -17.80 -2.42 3.38
CA GLY A 18 -18.99 -1.60 3.16
C GLY A 18 -19.23 -0.63 4.32
N LYS A 19 -20.43 -0.73 4.91
CA LYS A 19 -20.87 0.13 6.02
C LYS A 19 -20.09 -0.08 7.32
N HIS A 20 -19.39 -1.21 7.47
CA HIS A 20 -18.54 -1.47 8.63
C HIS A 20 -17.17 -0.79 8.51
N PHE A 21 -16.82 -0.27 7.33
CA PHE A 21 -15.57 0.47 7.17
C PHE A 21 -15.69 1.85 7.82
N PRO A 22 -14.74 2.26 8.68
CA PRO A 22 -14.76 3.60 9.25
C PRO A 22 -14.70 4.67 8.15
N LYS A 23 -15.57 5.69 8.25
CA LYS A 23 -15.58 6.84 7.32
C LYS A 23 -14.27 7.64 7.35
N THR A 24 -13.50 7.52 8.42
CA THR A 24 -12.16 8.12 8.58
C THR A 24 -11.09 7.38 7.77
N GLY A 25 -11.40 6.20 7.22
CA GLY A 25 -10.50 5.35 6.47
C GLY A 25 -9.49 4.60 7.35
N VAL A 26 -8.41 4.10 6.75
CA VAL A 26 -7.35 3.37 7.44
C VAL A 26 -6.50 4.24 8.37
N GLY A 27 -6.65 5.57 8.34
CA GLY A 27 -5.86 6.54 9.12
C GLY A 27 -4.61 7.06 8.38
N LYS A 28 -4.03 8.15 8.88
CA LYS A 28 -2.88 8.83 8.23
C LYS A 28 -1.56 8.09 8.39
N GLU A 29 -1.36 7.43 9.53
CA GLU A 29 -0.11 6.70 9.85
C GLU A 29 -0.10 5.27 9.31
N TRP A 30 -1.25 4.73 8.92
CA TRP A 30 -1.37 3.38 8.39
C TRP A 30 -0.42 3.04 7.23
N PRO A 31 -0.24 3.89 6.20
CA PRO A 31 0.68 3.56 5.11
C PRO A 31 2.14 3.48 5.57
N TYR A 32 2.53 4.24 6.61
CA TYR A 32 3.85 4.14 7.23
C TYR A 32 3.98 2.82 7.99
N ARG A 33 3.03 2.49 8.87
CA ARG A 33 3.02 1.25 9.65
C ARG A 33 2.98 -0.01 8.77
N LEU A 34 2.29 0.06 7.63
CA LEU A 34 2.26 -1.04 6.66
C LEU A 34 3.65 -1.29 6.08
N VAL A 35 4.32 -0.23 5.63
CA VAL A 35 5.66 -0.37 5.03
C VAL A 35 6.69 -0.79 6.08
N GLU A 36 6.63 -0.23 7.29
CA GLU A 36 7.51 -0.64 8.39
C GLU A 36 7.31 -2.13 8.73
N LYS A 37 6.06 -2.57 8.93
CA LYS A 37 5.73 -3.97 9.25
C LYS A 37 6.14 -4.95 8.14
N HIS A 38 6.06 -4.52 6.89
CA HIS A 38 6.38 -5.36 5.74
C HIS A 38 7.75 -5.04 5.14
N SER A 39 8.59 -4.27 5.83
CA SER A 39 9.88 -3.79 5.31
C SER A 39 10.78 -4.94 4.87
N GLU A 40 10.80 -6.04 5.62
CA GLU A 40 11.56 -7.26 5.29
C GLU A 40 11.06 -7.97 4.03
N ARG A 41 9.79 -7.79 3.66
CA ARG A 41 9.17 -8.40 2.46
C ARG A 41 9.06 -7.43 1.29
N LEU A 42 9.03 -6.14 1.59
CA LEU A 42 9.05 -5.03 0.65
C LEU A 42 10.52 -4.65 0.39
N HIS A 43 11.34 -5.63 -0.02
CA HIS A 43 12.61 -5.28 -0.63
C HIS A 43 12.33 -4.42 -1.86
N ARG A 44 13.13 -3.36 -2.02
CA ARG A 44 13.07 -2.45 -3.16
C ARG A 44 13.14 -3.29 -4.43
N PHE A 45 12.02 -3.45 -5.13
CA PHE A 45 11.99 -4.12 -6.42
C PHE A 45 12.86 -3.30 -7.37
N LYS A 46 14.09 -3.74 -7.59
CA LYS A 46 14.94 -3.18 -8.62
C LYS A 46 14.44 -3.81 -9.91
N ALA A 47 13.60 -3.07 -10.64
CA ALA A 47 13.27 -3.47 -12.00
C ALA A 47 14.60 -3.70 -12.73
N ARG A 48 14.85 -4.93 -13.20
CA ARG A 48 15.96 -5.14 -14.12
C ARG A 48 15.65 -4.32 -15.36
N SER A 49 16.62 -3.54 -15.81
CA SER A 49 16.50 -2.89 -17.11
C SER A 49 16.31 -3.99 -18.16
N LEU A 50 15.37 -3.81 -19.08
CA LEU A 50 15.15 -4.76 -20.17
C LEU A 50 16.36 -4.85 -21.13
N ASP A 51 17.33 -3.92 -21.00
CA ASP A 51 18.61 -3.90 -21.72
C ASP A 51 19.62 -4.99 -21.28
N ASP A 52 19.37 -5.72 -20.18
CA ASP A 52 20.26 -6.82 -19.74
C ASP A 52 20.04 -8.13 -20.52
N VAL A 53 19.12 -8.16 -21.48
CA VAL A 53 18.94 -9.30 -22.40
C VAL A 53 19.53 -8.93 -23.75
N ARG A 54 20.83 -9.19 -23.93
CA ARG A 54 21.47 -9.22 -25.24
C ARG A 54 22.34 -10.46 -25.41
#